data_AF-A0A7K4N3M4-F1
#
_entry.id   AF-A0A7K4N3M4-F1
#
_cell.length_a   1.000
_cell.length_b   1.000
_cell.length_c   1.000
_cell.angle_alpha   90.00
_cell.angle_beta   90.00
_cell.angle_gamma   90.00
#
_symmetry.space_group_name_H-M   'P 1'
#
loop_
_entity.id
_entity.type
_entity.pdbx_description
1 polymer ?
#
loop_
_entity_poly.entity_id
_entity_poly.type
_entity_poly.pdbx_seq_one_letter_code
_entity_poly.pdbx_strand_id
1 'polypeptide(L)'
;MVNVAFPRSVNGLQKYKDPATIYKKSTPIHVKGSLIYNHMLRSKKLTRKYPIIQEGEKVKFVYLKDPNPAGDKVISVIDSLPKEFELEKYIDYDTQFEKAFVEPLKGVLDVIGWDTERRSSLNDFFV
;
A
#
# COMPACT_ATOMS: atom_id res chain seq x y z
N MET A 1 -4.78 -8.41 6.25
CA MET A 1 -4.77 -7.18 5.42
C MET A 1 -5.53 -5.99 6.03
N VAL A 2 -6.83 -6.09 6.33
CA VAL A 2 -7.70 -4.91 6.63
C VAL A 2 -7.22 -4.07 7.81
N ASN A 3 -6.59 -4.68 8.82
CA ASN A 3 -6.10 -3.99 10.03
C ASN A 3 -4.74 -3.30 9.85
N VAL A 4 -4.02 -3.56 8.75
CA VAL A 4 -2.65 -3.06 8.50
C VAL A 4 -2.55 -2.23 7.23
N ALA A 5 -3.70 -1.90 6.62
CA ALA A 5 -3.77 -1.16 5.38
C ALA A 5 -3.95 0.34 5.65
N PHE A 6 -3.37 1.17 4.78
CA PHE A 6 -3.42 2.62 4.92
C PHE A 6 -4.73 3.18 4.34
N PRO A 7 -5.56 3.87 5.12
CA PRO A 7 -6.77 4.50 4.60
C PRO A 7 -6.42 5.79 3.84
N ARG A 8 -6.96 5.96 2.64
CA ARG A 8 -6.84 7.20 1.84
C ARG A 8 -8.12 7.45 1.03
N SER A 9 -8.42 8.71 0.76
CA SER A 9 -9.40 9.08 -0.26
C SER A 9 -8.70 9.12 -1.62
N VAL A 10 -9.34 8.57 -2.65
CA VAL A 10 -8.81 8.55 -4.01
C VAL A 10 -9.35 9.73 -4.78
N ASN A 11 -8.44 10.57 -5.29
CA ASN A 11 -8.76 11.69 -6.18
C ASN A 11 -7.81 11.69 -7.39
N GLY A 12 -8.33 11.99 -8.58
CA GLY A 12 -7.59 12.09 -9.83
C GLY A 12 -7.46 10.79 -10.62
N LEU A 13 -8.33 9.79 -10.43
CA LEU A 13 -8.30 8.54 -11.21
C LEU A 13 -8.31 8.82 -12.72
N GLN A 14 -9.20 9.70 -13.20
CA GLN A 14 -9.27 10.00 -14.63
C GLN A 14 -8.04 10.75 -15.13
N LYS A 15 -7.47 11.63 -14.31
CA LYS A 15 -6.26 12.38 -14.64
C LYS A 15 -5.06 11.46 -14.85
N TYR A 16 -4.91 10.48 -13.97
CA TYR A 16 -3.75 9.59 -13.92
C TYR A 16 -3.93 8.28 -14.69
N LYS A 17 -5.14 7.93 -15.11
CA LYS A 17 -5.40 6.76 -15.94
C LYS A 17 -4.69 6.88 -17.29
N ASP A 18 -4.09 5.78 -17.73
CA ASP A 18 -3.48 5.65 -19.05
C ASP A 18 -3.98 4.35 -19.73
N PRO A 19 -4.51 4.40 -20.96
CA PRO A 19 -4.99 3.20 -21.65
C PRO A 19 -3.89 2.19 -22.01
N ALA A 20 -2.66 2.64 -22.26
CA ALA A 20 -1.54 1.80 -22.69
C ALA A 20 -0.78 1.21 -21.48
N THR A 21 -0.57 2.00 -20.44
CA THR A 21 0.25 1.61 -19.27
C THR A 21 -0.54 1.48 -17.97
N ILE A 22 -1.88 1.48 -18.01
CA ILE A 22 -2.82 1.51 -16.86
C ILE A 22 -2.85 2.87 -16.14
N TYR A 23 -1.67 3.44 -15.87
CA TYR A 23 -1.50 4.71 -15.18
C TYR A 23 -0.30 5.51 -15.72
N LYS A 24 -0.29 6.83 -15.48
CA LYS A 24 0.78 7.75 -15.91
C LYS A 24 1.96 7.80 -14.93
N LYS A 25 3.13 8.22 -15.39
CA LYS A 25 4.28 8.49 -14.51
C LYS A 25 3.90 9.49 -13.41
N SER A 26 4.48 9.31 -12.22
CA SER A 26 4.21 10.16 -11.03
C SER A 26 2.78 10.10 -10.50
N THR A 27 2.05 9.01 -10.78
CA THR A 27 0.74 8.75 -10.16
C THR A 27 0.90 8.49 -8.66
N PRO A 28 0.10 9.14 -7.78
CA PRO A 28 0.12 8.88 -6.34
C PRO A 28 -0.11 7.40 -6.02
N ILE A 29 0.57 6.88 -5.01
CA ILE A 29 0.63 5.43 -4.71
C ILE A 29 -0.76 4.76 -4.58
N HIS A 30 -1.69 5.38 -3.87
CA HIS A 30 -3.05 4.86 -3.68
C HIS A 30 -3.89 4.97 -4.96
N VAL A 31 -3.76 6.06 -5.73
CA VAL A 31 -4.42 6.20 -7.04
C VAL A 31 -3.92 5.13 -8.01
N LYS A 32 -2.61 4.87 -8.00
CA LYS A 32 -1.97 3.81 -8.79
C LYS A 32 -2.55 2.44 -8.42
N GLY A 33 -2.56 2.11 -7.12
CA GLY A 33 -3.13 0.85 -6.63
C GLY A 33 -4.61 0.68 -7.00
N SER A 34 -5.38 1.76 -7.00
CA SER A 34 -6.79 1.75 -7.43
C SER A 34 -6.96 1.50 -8.93
N LEU A 35 -6.10 2.09 -9.78
CA LEU A 35 -6.12 1.85 -11.22
C LEU A 35 -5.75 0.40 -11.56
N ILE A 36 -4.75 -0.16 -10.87
CA ILE A 36 -4.36 -1.58 -11.00
C ILE A 36 -5.51 -2.50 -10.59
N TYR A 37 -6.13 -2.24 -9.43
CA TYR A 37 -7.29 -2.99 -8.97
C TYR A 37 -8.43 -3.01 -10.01
N ASN A 38 -8.77 -1.83 -10.53
CA ASN A 38 -9.81 -1.68 -11.55
C ASN A 38 -9.45 -2.40 -12.86
N HIS A 39 -8.17 -2.37 -13.25
CA HIS A 39 -7.69 -3.11 -14.42
C HIS A 39 -7.82 -4.62 -14.20
N MET A 40 -7.32 -5.14 -13.08
CA MET A 40 -7.40 -6.57 -12.74
C MET A 40 -8.84 -7.08 -12.66
N LEU A 41 -9.77 -6.30 -12.09
CA LEU A 41 -11.19 -6.67 -12.05
C LEU A 41 -11.76 -6.84 -13.46
N ARG A 42 -11.42 -5.95 -14.39
CA ARG A 42 -11.89 -6.02 -15.77
C ARG A 42 -11.26 -7.20 -16.51
N SER A 43 -9.94 -7.38 -16.38
CA SER A 43 -9.19 -8.47 -17.03
C SER A 43 -9.66 -9.85 -16.56
N LYS A 44 -10.03 -10.00 -15.29
CA LYS A 44 -10.57 -11.25 -14.72
C LYS A 44 -12.11 -11.35 -14.78
N LYS A 45 -12.81 -10.38 -15.39
CA LYS A 45 -14.29 -10.32 -15.49
C LYS A 45 -15.02 -10.37 -14.14
N LEU A 46 -14.43 -9.78 -13.11
CA LEU A 46 -14.93 -9.80 -11.72
C LEU A 46 -15.77 -8.58 -11.33
N THR A 47 -16.02 -7.66 -12.26
CA THR A 47 -16.77 -6.42 -12.02
C THR A 47 -18.24 -6.63 -11.59
N ARG A 48 -18.78 -7.84 -11.76
CA ARG A 48 -20.12 -8.20 -11.25
C ARG A 48 -20.12 -8.61 -9.77
N LYS A 49 -18.97 -9.04 -9.26
CA LYS A 49 -18.81 -9.56 -7.89
C LYS A 49 -18.20 -8.52 -6.95
N TYR A 50 -17.28 -7.71 -7.48
CA TYR A 50 -16.59 -6.69 -6.71
C TYR A 50 -16.82 -5.29 -7.32
N PRO A 51 -17.04 -4.27 -6.47
CA PRO A 51 -17.22 -2.90 -6.93
C PRO A 51 -15.93 -2.36 -7.56
N ILE A 52 -16.08 -1.54 -8.59
CA ILE A 52 -14.97 -0.80 -9.21
C ILE A 52 -14.72 0.45 -8.37
N ILE A 53 -13.45 0.78 -8.11
CA ILE A 53 -13.08 1.99 -7.38
C ILE A 53 -13.38 3.23 -8.24
N GLN A 54 -14.11 4.18 -7.66
CA GLN A 54 -14.51 5.44 -8.28
C GLN A 54 -13.83 6.66 -7.65
N GLU A 55 -13.98 7.79 -8.32
CA GLU A 55 -13.44 9.07 -7.85
C GLU A 55 -14.12 9.50 -6.55
N GLY A 56 -13.35 9.95 -5.57
CA GLY A 56 -13.86 10.38 -4.27
C GLY A 56 -14.10 9.24 -3.26
N GLU A 57 -13.93 7.98 -3.65
CA GLU A 57 -14.09 6.86 -2.73
C GLU A 57 -12.92 6.76 -1.73
N LYS A 58 -13.25 6.22 -0.55
CA LYS A 58 -12.26 5.84 0.45
C LYS A 58 -11.76 4.44 0.15
N VAL A 59 -10.44 4.30 0.07
CA VAL A 59 -9.77 3.02 -0.16
C VAL A 59 -8.77 2.74 0.94
N LYS A 60 -8.39 1.48 1.02
CA LYS A 60 -7.27 0.99 1.81
C LYS A 60 -6.21 0.47 0.84
N PHE A 61 -4.98 0.97 0.95
CA PHE A 61 -3.88 0.49 0.14
C PHE A 61 -2.85 -0.27 0.97
N VAL A 62 -2.20 -1.25 0.32
CA VAL A 62 -1.13 -2.06 0.89
C VAL A 62 0.01 -2.18 -0.09
N TYR A 63 1.21 -2.38 0.45
CA TYR A 63 2.40 -2.67 -0.33
C TYR A 63 2.49 -4.18 -0.63
N LEU A 64 3.07 -4.51 -1.77
CA LEU A 64 3.24 -5.86 -2.28
C LEU A 64 4.73 -6.16 -2.52
N LYS A 65 5.14 -7.39 -2.25
CA LYS A 65 6.45 -7.95 -2.57
C LYS A 65 6.51 -8.28 -4.07
N ASP A 66 7.67 -8.14 -4.67
CA ASP A 66 7.93 -8.55 -6.05
C ASP A 66 8.56 -9.95 -6.12
N PRO A 67 8.32 -10.74 -7.17
CA PRO A 67 7.31 -10.51 -8.23
C PRO A 67 5.90 -10.89 -7.78
N ASN A 68 4.87 -10.18 -8.26
CA ASN A 68 3.46 -10.49 -7.95
C ASN A 68 2.51 -10.31 -9.16
N PRO A 69 1.31 -10.93 -9.12
CA PRO A 69 0.30 -10.83 -10.19
C PRO A 69 -0.23 -9.43 -10.54
N ALA A 70 -0.09 -8.43 -9.66
CA ALA A 70 -0.53 -7.07 -9.93
C ALA A 70 0.46 -6.29 -10.81
N GLY A 71 1.71 -6.77 -10.94
CA GLY A 71 2.74 -6.15 -11.77
C GLY A 71 3.30 -4.83 -11.20
N ASP A 72 3.03 -4.54 -9.93
CA ASP A 72 3.54 -3.38 -9.21
C ASP A 72 3.62 -3.67 -7.70
N LYS A 73 4.22 -2.76 -6.94
CA LYS A 73 4.45 -2.89 -5.50
C LYS A 73 3.27 -2.44 -4.64
N VAL A 74 2.11 -2.16 -5.22
CA VAL A 74 0.96 -1.60 -4.50
C VAL A 74 -0.36 -2.08 -5.09
N ILE A 75 -1.34 -2.31 -4.21
CA ILE A 75 -2.75 -2.51 -4.57
C ILE A 75 -3.64 -1.72 -3.61
N SER A 76 -4.79 -1.25 -4.11
CA SER A 76 -5.81 -0.58 -3.30
C SER A 76 -7.15 -1.28 -3.42
N VAL A 77 -7.92 -1.30 -2.34
CA VAL A 77 -9.23 -1.94 -2.25
C VAL A 77 -10.21 -1.04 -1.50
N ILE A 78 -11.52 -1.24 -1.71
CA ILE A 78 -12.56 -0.56 -0.91
C ILE A 78 -12.69 -1.27 0.44
N ASP A 79 -13.13 -2.53 0.42
CA ASP A 79 -13.38 -3.31 1.63
C ASP A 79 -12.36 -4.43 1.82
N SER A 80 -12.28 -5.34 0.85
CA SER A 80 -11.46 -6.55 0.93
C SER A 80 -10.77 -6.85 -0.39
N LEU A 81 -9.65 -7.56 -0.29
CA LEU A 81 -8.89 -8.02 -1.44
C LEU A 81 -9.60 -9.23 -2.07
N PRO A 82 -9.96 -9.20 -3.36
CA PRO A 82 -10.52 -10.34 -4.05
C PRO A 82 -9.58 -11.55 -3.97
N LYS A 83 -10.09 -12.70 -3.54
CA LYS A 83 -9.28 -13.93 -3.41
C LYS A 83 -8.74 -14.39 -4.76
N GLU A 84 -9.50 -14.13 -5.81
CA GLU A 84 -9.17 -14.41 -7.21
C GLU A 84 -7.98 -13.60 -7.72
N PHE A 85 -7.54 -12.56 -7.00
CA PHE A 85 -6.30 -11.86 -7.35
C PHE A 85 -5.06 -12.63 -6.89
N GLU A 86 -5.19 -13.55 -5.93
CA GLU A 86 -4.09 -14.34 -5.36
C GLU A 86 -2.95 -13.49 -4.79
N LEU A 87 -3.28 -12.25 -4.38
CA LEU A 87 -2.33 -11.25 -3.89
C LEU A 87 -2.03 -11.34 -2.39
N GLU A 88 -2.82 -12.10 -1.63
CA GLU A 88 -2.73 -12.14 -0.17
C GLU A 88 -1.35 -12.60 0.35
N LYS A 89 -0.72 -13.56 -0.35
CA LYS A 89 0.63 -14.07 -0.04
C LYS A 89 1.75 -13.08 -0.39
N TYR A 90 1.45 -12.05 -1.17
CA TYR A 90 2.43 -11.05 -1.60
C TYR A 90 2.35 -9.77 -0.78
N ILE A 91 1.50 -9.68 0.24
CA ILE A 91 1.42 -8.48 1.08
C ILE A 91 2.76 -8.29 1.81
N ASP A 92 3.34 -7.10 1.67
CA ASP A 92 4.61 -6.75 2.30
C ASP A 92 4.41 -6.19 3.71
N TYR A 93 4.23 -7.09 4.68
CA TYR A 93 4.01 -6.72 6.08
C TYR A 93 5.19 -5.97 6.70
N ASP A 94 6.41 -6.22 6.24
CA ASP A 94 7.63 -5.58 6.76
C ASP A 94 7.60 -4.08 6.40
N THR A 95 7.41 -3.77 5.12
CA THR A 95 7.24 -2.38 4.65
C THR A 95 6.01 -1.72 5.29
N GLN A 96 4.91 -2.45 5.46
CA GLN A 96 3.74 -1.91 6.14
C GLN A 96 4.03 -1.49 7.57
N PHE A 97 4.68 -2.35 8.34
CA PHE A 97 4.99 -2.06 9.74
C PHE A 97 5.96 -0.89 9.85
N GLU A 98 7.02 -0.86 9.04
CA GLU A 98 7.98 0.24 9.05
C GLU A 98 7.29 1.59 8.76
N LYS A 99 6.50 1.65 7.68
CA LYS A 99 5.83 2.89 7.26
C LYS A 99 4.67 3.31 8.16
N ALA A 100 3.91 2.36 8.69
CA ALA A 100 2.70 2.65 9.46
C ALA A 100 2.98 2.93 10.94
N PHE A 101 4.05 2.37 11.47
CA PHE A 101 4.30 2.37 12.90
C PHE A 101 5.69 2.91 13.25
N VAL A 102 6.74 2.33 12.69
CA VAL A 102 8.12 2.66 13.08
C VAL A 102 8.48 4.10 12.68
N GLU A 103 8.14 4.54 11.46
CA GLU A 103 8.41 5.91 11.01
C GLU A 103 7.67 6.98 11.84
N PRO A 104 6.34 6.86 12.09
CA PRO A 104 5.66 7.77 13.00
C PRO A 104 6.25 7.77 14.42
N LEU A 105 6.64 6.60 14.93
CA LEU A 105 7.24 6.48 16.26
C LEU A 105 8.61 7.16 16.32
N LYS A 106 9.46 6.97 15.31
CA LYS A 106 10.74 7.68 15.12
C LYS A 106 10.54 9.19 15.19
N GLY A 107 9.57 9.72 14.45
CA GLY A 107 9.26 11.15 14.47
C GLY A 107 8.88 11.69 15.85
N VAL A 108 8.22 10.91 16.70
CA VAL A 108 7.92 11.30 18.09
C VAL A 108 9.15 11.19 18.98
N LEU A 109 9.91 10.10 18.88
CA LEU A 109 11.06 9.83 19.73
C LEU A 109 12.23 10.79 19.45
N ASP A 110 12.43 11.18 18.20
CA ASP A 110 13.44 12.17 17.79
C ASP A 110 13.20 13.53 18.45
N VAL A 111 11.93 13.94 18.62
CA VAL A 111 11.57 15.19 19.33
C VAL A 111 11.93 15.12 20.82
N ILE A 112 11.86 13.92 21.41
CA ILE A 112 12.19 13.67 22.83
C ILE A 112 13.72 13.45 23.00
N GLY A 113 14.44 13.17 21.92
CA GLY A 113 15.85 12.79 21.95
C GLY A 113 16.08 11.33 22.34
N TRP A 114 15.09 10.46 22.10
CA TRP A 114 15.15 9.03 22.39
C TRP A 114 15.38 8.20 21.13
N ASP A 115 16.11 7.10 21.28
CA ASP A 115 16.40 6.20 20.17
C ASP A 115 15.38 5.07 20.06
N THR A 116 14.95 4.77 18.83
CA THR A 116 13.93 3.75 18.56
C THR A 116 14.45 2.33 18.66
N GLU A 117 15.77 2.16 18.55
CA GLU A 117 16.49 0.91 18.71
C GLU A 117 17.56 1.08 19.78
N ARG A 118 17.87 -0.01 20.49
CA ARG A 118 18.93 0.00 21.49
C ARG A 118 20.26 0.31 20.78
N ARG A 119 20.81 1.50 21.03
CA ARG A 119 22.18 1.81 20.62
C ARG A 119 23.15 1.21 21.62
N SER A 120 24.06 0.38 21.13
CA SER A 120 25.20 -0.06 21.92
C SER A 120 26.16 1.10 22.11
N SER A 121 26.74 1.21 23.31
CA SER A 121 27.76 2.20 23.64
C SER A 121 29.08 1.52 24.00
N LEU A 122 30.19 2.27 23.92
CA LEU A 122 31.50 1.79 24.39
C LEU A 122 31.46 1.30 25.85
N ASN A 123 30.56 1.83 26.67
CA ASN A 123 30.36 1.37 28.04
C ASN A 123 29.79 -0.05 28.12
N ASP A 124 29.09 -0.54 27.10
CA ASP A 124 28.59 -1.92 27.06
C ASP A 124 29.74 -2.94 26.93
N PHE A 125 30.97 -2.50 26.58
CA PHE A 125 32.17 -3.35 26.58
C PHE A 125 32.85 -3.46 27.95
N PHE A 126 32.52 -2.60 28.91
CA PHE A 126 33.17 -2.53 30.22
C PHE A 126 32.26 -2.99 31.37
N VAL A 127 31.11 -3.60 31.05
CA VAL A 127 30.18 -4.26 31.98
C VAL A 127 30.27 -5.78 31.81
#